data_AF-A0AAE5HUC7-F1
#
_entry.id   AF-A0AAE5HUC7-F1
#
_cell.length_a   1.000
_cell.length_b   1.000
_cell.length_c   1.000
_cell.angle_alpha   90.00
_cell.angle_beta   90.00
_cell.angle_gamma   90.00
#
_symmetry.space_group_name_H-M   'P 1'
#
loop_
_entity.id
_entity.type
_entity.pdbx_description
1 polymer ?
#
loop_
_entity_poly.entity_id
_entity_poly.type
_entity_poly.pdbx_seq_one_letter_code
_entity_poly.pdbx_strand_id
1 'polypeptide(L)'
;MDLEYWLPIIILFIIWAYTLYKWLKTERELNQSREEIQRYREKKIKDENNLLNYLKFKRSIIQELPEKNGSMPTKVSFVLKSENGRYFQDVVKMYVNNENLTEKVMQTTDDISKAKEYRTHREASEEATKYDLKVLALNTYVKEL
;
A
#
# COMPACT_ATOMS: atom_id res chain seq x y z
N MET A 1 -32.05 -23.52 59.89
CA MET A 1 -32.86 -22.36 59.44
C MET A 1 -31.92 -21.51 58.62
N ASP A 2 -31.73 -21.80 57.34
CA ASP A 2 -30.59 -21.20 56.61
C ASP A 2 -30.94 -20.79 55.18
N LEU A 3 -31.83 -21.51 54.49
CA LEU A 3 -32.11 -21.23 53.07
C LEU A 3 -32.86 -19.90 52.84
N GLU A 4 -33.80 -19.54 53.72
CA GLU A 4 -34.62 -18.32 53.59
C GLU A 4 -33.78 -17.03 53.75
N TYR A 5 -32.69 -17.08 54.52
CA TYR A 5 -31.81 -15.95 54.75
C TYR A 5 -30.85 -15.69 53.58
N TRP A 6 -30.40 -16.75 52.90
CA TRP A 6 -29.49 -16.64 51.76
C TRP A 6 -30.18 -16.31 50.44
N LEU A 7 -31.49 -16.59 50.34
CA LEU A 7 -32.30 -16.33 49.15
C LEU A 7 -32.20 -14.88 48.60
N PRO A 8 -32.36 -13.81 49.41
CA PRO A 8 -32.22 -12.44 48.90
C PRO A 8 -30.80 -12.10 48.46
N ILE A 9 -29.77 -12.67 49.10
CA ILE A 9 -28.36 -12.46 48.76
C ILE A 9 -28.06 -13.08 47.38
N ILE A 10 -28.56 -14.30 47.14
CA ILE A 10 -28.42 -15.00 45.85
C ILE A 10 -29.14 -14.23 44.73
N ILE A 11 -30.35 -13.73 44.99
CA ILE A 11 -31.10 -12.94 44.00
C ILE A 11 -30.36 -11.65 43.64
N LEU A 12 -29.82 -10.93 44.62
CA LEU A 12 -28.99 -9.74 44.39
C LEU A 12 -27.76 -10.05 43.52
N PHE A 13 -27.11 -11.18 43.78
CA PHE A 13 -25.93 -11.60 43.03
C PHE A 13 -26.27 -11.93 41.57
N ILE A 14 -27.41 -12.59 41.32
CA ILE A 14 -27.89 -12.90 39.97
C ILE A 14 -28.23 -11.61 39.20
N ILE A 15 -28.87 -10.64 39.85
CA ILE A 15 -29.19 -9.34 39.24
C ILE A 15 -27.90 -8.60 38.84
N TRP A 16 -26.89 -8.57 39.72
CA TRP A 16 -25.59 -7.98 39.45
C TRP A 16 -24.81 -8.71 38.35
N ALA A 17 -24.85 -10.04 38.34
CA ALA A 17 -24.22 -10.83 37.28
C ALA A 17 -24.88 -10.57 35.92
N TYR A 18 -26.20 -10.41 35.88
CA TYR A 18 -26.92 -10.08 34.66
C TYR A 18 -26.59 -8.67 34.13
N THR A 19 -26.53 -7.67 35.00
CA THR A 19 -26.17 -6.30 34.60
C THR A 19 -24.72 -6.25 34.10
N LEU A 20 -23.79 -6.94 34.76
CA LEU A 20 -22.40 -7.04 34.32
C LEU A 20 -22.27 -7.76 32.97
N TYR A 21 -22.96 -8.88 32.78
CA TYR A 21 -22.97 -9.60 31.50
C TYR A 21 -23.47 -8.73 30.36
N LYS A 22 -24.57 -8.00 30.59
CA LYS A 22 -25.13 -7.08 29.60
C LYS A 22 -24.14 -5.96 29.25
N TRP A 23 -23.50 -5.37 30.25
CA TRP A 23 -22.49 -4.32 30.06
C TRP A 23 -21.28 -4.82 29.27
N LEU A 24 -20.74 -5.98 29.63
CA LEU A 24 -19.58 -6.60 28.95
C LEU A 24 -19.88 -6.92 27.47
N LYS A 25 -21.12 -7.36 27.17
CA LYS A 25 -21.55 -7.61 25.79
C LYS A 25 -21.61 -6.32 24.99
N THR A 26 -22.19 -5.25 25.54
CA THR A 26 -22.26 -3.94 24.89
C THR A 26 -20.88 -3.34 24.66
N GLU A 27 -19.95 -3.49 25.61
CA GLU A 27 -18.59 -2.99 25.45
C GLU A 27 -17.84 -3.70 24.32
N ARG A 28 -18.05 -5.00 24.13
CA ARG A 28 -17.48 -5.76 23.01
C ARG A 28 -17.99 -5.26 21.66
N GLU A 29 -19.30 -5.05 21.52
CA GLU A 29 -19.91 -4.53 20.29
C GLU A 29 -19.42 -3.09 20.00
N LEU A 30 -19.27 -2.28 21.05
CA LEU A 30 -18.80 -0.90 20.94
C LEU A 30 -17.31 -0.84 20.54
N ASN A 31 -16.49 -1.76 21.04
CA ASN A 31 -15.09 -1.89 20.63
C ASN A 31 -14.96 -2.32 19.16
N GLN A 32 -15.76 -3.30 18.70
CA GLN A 32 -15.79 -3.70 17.29
C GLN A 32 -16.19 -2.53 16.37
N SER A 33 -17.21 -1.76 16.75
CA SER A 33 -17.61 -0.57 16.00
C SER A 33 -16.52 0.49 15.96
N ARG A 34 -15.80 0.71 17.07
CA ARG A 34 -14.65 1.64 17.12
C ARG A 34 -13.52 1.19 16.20
N GLU A 35 -13.20 -0.10 16.17
CA GLU A 35 -12.17 -0.66 15.27
C GLU A 35 -12.55 -0.49 13.80
N GLU A 36 -13.81 -0.69 13.42
CA GLU A 36 -14.29 -0.45 12.06
C GLU A 36 -14.17 1.03 11.68
N ILE A 37 -14.55 1.94 12.58
CA ILE A 37 -14.42 3.38 12.39
C ILE A 37 -12.94 3.79 12.25
N GLN A 38 -12.04 3.19 13.04
CA GLN A 38 -10.60 3.42 12.94
C GLN A 38 -10.07 2.94 11.58
N ARG A 39 -10.39 1.70 11.18
CA ARG A 39 -10.00 1.17 9.87
C ARG A 39 -10.50 2.02 8.71
N TYR A 40 -11.74 2.51 8.78
CA TYR A 40 -12.28 3.41 7.77
C TYR A 40 -11.51 4.74 7.71
N ARG A 41 -11.19 5.33 8.87
CA ARG A 41 -10.38 6.56 8.94
C ARG A 41 -8.98 6.35 8.40
N GLU A 42 -8.30 5.28 8.80
CA GLU A 42 -6.95 4.97 8.33
C GLU A 42 -6.92 4.78 6.81
N LYS A 43 -7.89 4.05 6.25
CA LYS A 43 -8.03 3.88 4.81
C LYS A 43 -8.23 5.22 4.11
N LYS A 44 -9.11 6.07 4.64
CA LYS A 44 -9.35 7.42 4.10
C LYS A 44 -8.09 8.28 4.13
N ILE A 45 -7.36 8.29 5.25
CA ILE A 45 -6.08 9.03 5.40
C ILE A 45 -5.03 8.49 4.43
N LYS A 46 -4.96 7.17 4.25
CA LYS A 46 -4.04 6.53 3.30
C LYS A 46 -4.35 6.97 1.87
N ASP A 47 -5.62 6.97 1.48
CA ASP A 47 -6.06 7.39 0.15
C ASP A 47 -5.81 8.89 -0.08
N GLU A 48 -6.06 9.75 0.92
CA GLU A 48 -5.74 11.18 0.88
C GLU A 48 -4.24 11.44 0.75
N ASN A 49 -3.41 10.71 1.51
CA ASN A 49 -1.95 10.81 1.42
C ASN A 49 -1.41 10.34 0.07
N ASN A 50 -1.96 9.26 -0.49
CA ASN A 50 -1.62 8.79 -1.84
C ASN A 50 -1.94 9.86 -2.89
N LEU A 51 -3.12 10.50 -2.79
CA LEU A 51 -3.54 11.58 -3.68
C LEU A 51 -2.63 12.80 -3.54
N LEU A 52 -2.29 13.18 -2.30
CA LEU A 52 -1.39 14.30 -2.03
C LEU A 52 0.01 14.04 -2.59
N ASN A 53 0.53 12.82 -2.45
CA ASN A 53 1.82 12.45 -3.01
C ASN A 53 1.80 12.51 -4.54
N TYR A 54 0.73 12.02 -5.17
CA TYR A 54 0.52 12.17 -6.61
C TYR A 54 0.47 13.64 -7.05
N LEU A 55 -0.24 14.51 -6.33
CA LEU A 55 -0.32 15.94 -6.63
C LEU A 55 1.01 16.66 -6.41
N LYS A 56 1.74 16.32 -5.35
CA LYS A 56 3.08 16.85 -5.05
C LYS A 56 4.07 16.47 -6.14
N PHE A 57 4.03 15.22 -6.59
CA PHE A 57 4.80 14.72 -7.72
C PHE A 57 4.43 15.43 -9.03
N LYS A 58 3.13 15.60 -9.31
CA LYS A 58 2.68 16.37 -10.49
C LYS A 58 3.17 17.80 -10.44
N ARG A 59 3.16 18.44 -9.27
CA ARG A 59 3.68 19.80 -9.07
C ARG A 59 5.21 19.85 -9.24
N SER A 60 5.96 18.87 -8.75
CA SER A 60 7.42 18.85 -8.96
C SER A 60 7.78 18.69 -10.45
N ILE A 61 7.03 17.89 -11.21
CA ILE A 61 7.17 17.83 -12.67
C ILE A 61 6.92 19.20 -13.31
N ILE A 62 5.90 19.94 -12.84
CA ILE A 62 5.57 21.28 -13.36
C ILE A 62 6.59 22.34 -12.93
N GLN A 63 7.22 22.21 -11.76
CA GLN A 63 8.22 23.16 -11.25
C GLN A 63 9.62 22.90 -11.80
N GLU A 64 9.95 21.67 -12.16
CA GLU A 64 11.16 21.33 -12.92
C GLU A 64 11.01 21.60 -14.43
N LEU A 65 9.83 22.05 -14.87
CA LEU A 65 9.66 22.69 -16.18
C LEU A 65 10.37 24.05 -16.12
N PRO A 66 11.51 24.25 -16.80
CA PRO A 66 12.03 25.60 -16.93
C PRO A 66 10.97 26.40 -17.71
N GLU A 67 10.44 27.46 -17.09
CA GLU A 67 9.58 28.47 -17.71
C GLU A 67 10.23 29.16 -18.94
N LYS A 68 11.40 28.71 -19.39
CA LYS A 68 12.16 29.37 -20.44
C LYS A 68 11.89 28.87 -21.86
N ASN A 69 11.55 27.59 -22.09
CA ASN A 69 11.27 27.10 -23.45
C ASN A 69 10.06 26.16 -23.42
N GLY A 70 8.94 26.59 -24.03
CA GLY A 70 7.63 25.94 -23.98
C GLY A 70 7.55 24.56 -24.63
N SER A 71 8.16 23.53 -24.02
CA SER A 71 7.92 22.13 -24.41
C SER A 71 7.50 21.29 -23.20
N MET A 72 6.25 20.83 -23.24
CA MET A 72 5.74 19.79 -22.36
C MET A 72 6.45 18.48 -22.71
N PRO A 73 6.86 17.63 -21.75
CA PRO A 73 7.48 16.34 -22.08
C PRO A 73 6.53 15.55 -22.97
N THR A 74 6.99 15.18 -24.16
CA THR A 74 6.17 14.55 -25.19
C THR A 74 5.70 13.16 -24.75
N LYS A 75 6.51 12.50 -23.89
CA LYS A 75 6.19 11.21 -23.31
C LYS A 75 6.82 11.10 -21.92
N VAL A 76 6.03 10.61 -20.97
CA VAL A 76 6.50 10.21 -19.64
C VAL A 76 6.32 8.70 -19.55
N SER A 77 7.41 7.97 -19.33
CA SER A 77 7.41 6.54 -19.00
C SER A 77 7.97 6.33 -17.60
N PHE A 78 7.78 5.15 -17.03
CA PHE A 78 8.31 4.80 -15.71
C PHE A 78 9.18 3.56 -15.81
N VAL A 79 10.22 3.50 -14.99
CA VAL A 79 11.11 2.33 -14.85
C VAL A 79 11.31 2.03 -13.38
N LEU A 80 11.70 0.79 -13.06
CA LEU A 80 11.94 0.37 -11.68
C LEU A 80 13.43 0.22 -11.43
N LYS A 81 13.87 0.59 -10.23
CA LYS A 81 15.27 0.54 -9.79
C LYS A 81 15.36 -0.17 -8.45
N SER A 82 16.22 -1.17 -8.35
CA SER A 82 16.54 -1.84 -7.09
C SER A 82 17.48 -0.99 -6.23
N GLU A 83 17.58 -1.33 -4.95
CA GLU A 83 18.42 -0.62 -3.99
C GLU A 83 19.91 -0.59 -4.40
N ASN A 84 20.39 -1.66 -5.02
CA ASN A 84 21.75 -1.75 -5.57
C ASN A 84 22.00 -0.86 -6.81
N GLY A 85 21.01 -0.08 -7.23
CA GLY A 85 21.13 0.87 -8.32
C GLY A 85 20.89 0.30 -9.72
N ARG A 86 20.54 -0.99 -9.84
CA ARG A 86 20.25 -1.64 -11.12
C ARG A 86 18.78 -1.44 -11.50
N TYR A 87 18.49 -1.45 -12.79
CA TYR A 87 17.13 -1.31 -13.32
C TYR A 87 16.48 -2.67 -13.52
N PHE A 88 15.19 -2.75 -13.26
CA PHE A 88 14.40 -3.95 -13.51
C PHE A 88 14.22 -4.15 -15.02
N GLN A 89 14.52 -5.36 -15.49
CA GLN A 89 14.40 -5.74 -16.90
C GLN A 89 13.20 -6.67 -17.12
N ASP A 90 13.16 -7.81 -16.44
CA ASP A 90 12.03 -8.75 -16.52
C ASP A 90 12.10 -9.82 -15.42
N VAL A 91 11.12 -10.72 -15.38
CA VAL A 91 11.16 -11.94 -14.56
C VAL A 91 11.26 -13.15 -15.47
N VAL A 92 12.38 -13.85 -15.39
CA VAL A 92 12.64 -15.06 -16.18
C VAL A 92 12.35 -16.31 -15.34
N LYS A 93 11.82 -17.34 -16.01
CA LYS A 93 11.61 -18.66 -15.41
C LYS A 93 12.86 -19.51 -15.65
N MET A 94 13.52 -19.94 -14.58
CA MET A 94 14.67 -20.83 -14.68
C MET A 94 14.26 -22.26 -14.33
N TYR A 95 14.70 -23.22 -15.15
CA TYR A 95 14.52 -24.64 -14.89
C TYR A 95 15.76 -25.15 -14.14
N VAL A 96 15.59 -25.58 -12.90
CA VAL A 96 16.63 -26.27 -12.14
C VAL A 96 16.39 -27.77 -12.29
N ASN A 97 17.33 -28.47 -12.95
CA ASN A 97 17.32 -29.93 -13.19
C ASN A 97 16.01 -30.49 -13.78
N ASN A 98 15.76 -30.26 -15.08
CA ASN A 98 14.84 -30.97 -16.01
C ASN A 98 13.43 -31.44 -15.57
N GLU A 99 13.01 -31.34 -14.30
CA GLU A 99 11.89 -32.10 -13.76
C GLU A 99 11.18 -31.36 -12.61
N ASN A 100 10.80 -30.09 -12.83
CA ASN A 100 9.67 -29.39 -12.14
C ASN A 100 9.94 -28.31 -11.08
N LEU A 101 11.13 -27.73 -10.97
CA LEU A 101 11.29 -26.46 -10.22
C LEU A 101 11.44 -25.27 -11.16
N THR A 102 10.37 -24.48 -11.28
CA THR A 102 10.34 -23.21 -12.02
C THR A 102 10.62 -22.07 -11.02
N GLU A 103 11.88 -21.70 -10.86
CA GLU A 103 12.22 -20.54 -10.05
C GLU A 103 12.04 -19.26 -10.88
N LYS A 104 11.30 -18.28 -10.34
CA LYS A 104 11.15 -16.97 -10.98
C LYS A 104 12.30 -16.09 -10.51
N VAL A 105 13.24 -15.82 -11.41
CA VAL A 105 14.42 -15.00 -11.12
C VAL A 105 14.21 -13.61 -11.71
N MET A 106 14.38 -12.59 -10.87
CA MET A 106 14.35 -11.20 -11.30
C MET A 106 15.61 -10.85 -12.07
N GLN A 107 15.44 -10.42 -13.32
CA GLN A 107 16.51 -9.93 -14.17
C GLN A 107 16.65 -8.41 -14.00
N THR A 108 17.89 -7.97 -13.77
CA THR A 108 18.24 -6.55 -13.63
C THR A 108 19.36 -6.17 -14.59
N THR A 109 19.36 -4.92 -15.04
CA THR A 109 20.29 -4.35 -16.01
C THR A 109 20.85 -3.02 -15.48
N ASP A 110 22.09 -2.71 -15.81
CA ASP A 110 22.70 -1.42 -15.49
C ASP A 110 22.35 -0.35 -16.55
N ASP A 111 21.89 -0.80 -17.71
CA ASP A 111 21.47 0.04 -18.84
C ASP A 111 19.96 0.31 -18.77
N ILE A 112 19.60 1.58 -18.55
CA ILE A 112 18.21 2.04 -18.44
C ILE A 112 17.41 1.85 -19.73
N SER A 113 18.05 1.82 -20.89
CA SER A 113 17.37 1.63 -22.18
C SER A 113 16.84 0.19 -22.37
N LYS A 114 17.38 -0.75 -21.59
CA LYS A 114 16.96 -2.15 -21.56
C LYS A 114 15.99 -2.43 -20.41
N ALA A 115 15.70 -1.44 -19.58
CA ALA A 115 14.78 -1.57 -18.47
C ALA A 115 13.34 -1.71 -18.98
N LYS A 116 12.49 -2.37 -18.18
CA LYS A 116 11.07 -2.44 -18.49
C LYS A 116 10.43 -1.07 -18.31
N GLU A 117 9.85 -0.55 -19.38
CA GLU A 117 9.09 0.68 -19.37
C GLU A 117 7.61 0.43 -19.07
N TYR A 118 7.07 1.25 -18.17
CA TYR A 118 5.67 1.29 -17.83
C TYR A 118 5.07 2.60 -18.33
N ARG A 119 3.85 2.53 -18.86
CA ARG A 119 3.15 3.72 -19.39
C ARG A 119 2.50 4.54 -18.29
N THR A 120 2.19 3.91 -17.15
CA THR A 120 1.49 4.55 -16.04
C THR A 120 2.21 4.30 -14.72
N HIS A 121 2.17 5.30 -13.84
CA HIS A 121 2.71 5.17 -12.50
C HIS A 121 2.06 4.04 -11.71
N ARG A 122 0.75 3.82 -11.91
CA ARG A 122 0.00 2.76 -11.21
C ARG A 122 0.57 1.38 -11.54
N GLU A 123 0.73 1.09 -12.82
CA GLU A 123 1.29 -0.18 -13.29
C GLU A 123 2.72 -0.38 -12.76
N ALA A 124 3.55 0.67 -12.81
CA ALA A 124 4.89 0.64 -12.27
C ALA A 124 4.90 0.38 -10.75
N SER A 125 3.99 1.02 -10.00
CA SER A 125 3.89 0.89 -8.54
C SER A 125 3.42 -0.49 -8.11
N GLU A 126 2.45 -1.05 -8.82
CA GLU A 126 1.94 -2.41 -8.58
C GLU A 126 3.06 -3.44 -8.76
N GLU A 127 3.92 -3.27 -9.78
CA GLU A 127 5.04 -4.19 -9.99
C GLU A 127 6.20 -3.92 -9.01
N ALA A 128 6.51 -2.66 -8.71
CA ALA A 128 7.53 -2.29 -7.72
C ALA A 128 7.26 -2.89 -6.34
N THR A 129 6.00 -2.88 -5.90
CA THR A 129 5.60 -3.43 -4.59
C THR A 129 5.86 -4.93 -4.49
N LYS A 130 5.81 -5.68 -5.60
CA LYS A 130 6.04 -7.14 -5.60
C LYS A 130 7.49 -7.52 -5.28
N TYR A 131 8.44 -6.66 -5.64
CA TYR A 131 9.87 -6.94 -5.57
C TYR A 131 10.64 -5.89 -4.74
N ASP A 132 9.93 -5.04 -4.00
CA ASP A 132 10.47 -3.95 -3.20
C ASP A 132 11.41 -3.02 -3.99
N LEU A 133 10.93 -2.54 -5.14
CA LEU A 133 11.69 -1.69 -6.07
C LEU A 133 11.22 -0.23 -6.01
N LYS A 134 12.11 0.69 -6.37
CA LYS A 134 11.80 2.11 -6.49
C LYS A 134 11.32 2.46 -7.89
N VAL A 135 10.21 3.19 -7.99
CA VAL A 135 9.71 3.74 -9.27
C VAL A 135 10.47 5.02 -9.64
N LEU A 136 10.88 5.14 -10.89
CA LEU A 136 11.49 6.34 -11.49
C LEU A 136 10.71 6.77 -12.72
N ALA A 137 10.59 8.08 -12.95
CA ALA A 137 9.98 8.64 -14.15
C ALA A 137 11.06 9.01 -15.18
N LEU A 138 10.85 8.61 -16.43
CA LEU A 138 11.62 9.00 -17.60
C LEU A 138 10.82 10.00 -18.41
N ASN A 139 11.33 11.23 -18.48
CA ASN A 139 10.75 12.30 -19.27
C ASN A 139 11.55 12.45 -20.57
N THR A 140 10.88 12.31 -21.72
CA THR A 140 11.49 12.62 -23.02
C THR A 140 11.19 14.06 -23.41
N TYR A 141 12.23 14.83 -23.71
CA TYR A 141 12.13 16.18 -24.26
C TYR A 141 12.61 16.15 -25.72
N VAL A 142 11.83 16.73 -26.63
CA VAL A 142 12.32 17.02 -27.99
C VAL A 142 13.11 18.32 -27.90
N LYS A 143 14.40 18.28 -28.27
CA LYS A 143 15.21 19.48 -28.38
C LYS A 143 14.75 20.19 -29.66
N GLU A 144 14.09 21.34 -29.53
CA GLU A 144 13.88 22.23 -30.68
C GLU A 144 15.26 22.59 -31.24
N LEU A 145 15.47 22.25 -32.52
CA LEU A 145 16.70 22.46 -33.30
C LEU A 145 16.68 23.84 -33.94
#